data_AF-A0A3D9SMJ4-F1
#
_entry.id   AF-A0A3D9SMJ4-F1
#
_cell.length_a   1.000
_cell.length_b   1.000
_cell.length_c   1.000
_cell.angle_alpha   90.00
_cell.angle_beta   90.00
_cell.angle_gamma   90.00
#
_symmetry.space_group_name_H-M   'P 1'
#
loop_
_entity.id
_entity.type
_entity.pdbx_description
1 polymer ?
#
loop_
_entity_poly.entity_id
_entity_poly.type
_entity_poly.pdbx_seq_one_letter_code
_entity_poly.pdbx_strand_id
1 'polypeptide(L)'
;MHDRRVPEARLAALAAHLKAHRLDVELNGRGLLVRDPGTSAESGLITCRRRTDDGGDLWFFTADGEPLAPADRVTDAVVGVKARLAQGAAR
;
A
#
# COMPACT_ATOMS: atom_id res chain seq x y z
N MET A 1 9.00 -20.04 10.73
CA MET A 1 8.79 -18.67 11.24
C MET A 1 9.36 -17.58 10.30
N HIS A 2 9.24 -17.72 8.97
CA HIS A 2 10.03 -16.92 8.00
C HIS A 2 9.24 -15.95 7.12
N ASP A 3 7.96 -15.69 7.44
CA ASP A 3 7.10 -15.04 6.44
C ASP A 3 6.60 -13.64 6.78
N ARG A 4 6.91 -13.09 7.96
CA ARG A 4 6.45 -11.74 8.34
C ARG A 4 7.35 -10.63 7.82
N ARG A 5 8.64 -10.91 7.65
CA ARG A 5 9.63 -9.94 7.14
C ARG A 5 9.47 -9.64 5.65
N VAL A 6 8.96 -10.59 4.86
CA VAL A 6 8.77 -10.40 3.41
C VAL A 6 7.66 -9.37 3.15
N PRO A 7 6.45 -9.47 3.75
CA PRO A 7 5.44 -8.42 3.71
C PRO A 7 5.94 -7.05 4.16
N GLU A 8 6.69 -6.97 5.26
CA GLU A 8 7.27 -5.73 5.75
C GLU A 8 8.26 -5.12 4.75
N ALA A 9 9.12 -5.93 4.14
CA ALA A 9 10.04 -5.48 3.10
C ALA A 9 9.31 -4.96 1.85
N ARG A 10 8.20 -5.59 1.45
CA ARG A 10 7.37 -5.13 0.33
C ARG A 10 6.64 -3.83 0.64
N LEU A 11 6.11 -3.68 1.86
CA LEU A 11 5.53 -2.42 2.32
C LEU A 11 6.59 -1.31 2.40
N ALA A 12 7.80 -1.61 2.86
CA ALA A 12 8.91 -0.65 2.88
C ALA A 12 9.33 -0.22 1.46
N ALA A 13 9.36 -1.16 0.50
CA ALA A 13 9.61 -0.85 -0.90
C ALA A 13 8.53 0.09 -1.46
N LEU A 14 7.25 -0.22 -1.22
CA LEU A 14 6.13 0.65 -1.61
C LEU A 14 6.25 2.04 -0.96
N ALA A 15 6.55 2.11 0.33
CA ALA A 15 6.76 3.36 1.05
C ALA A 15 7.86 4.22 0.41
N ALA A 16 8.99 3.62 0.02
CA ALA A 16 10.08 4.33 -0.64
C ALA A 16 9.65 4.95 -1.98
N HIS A 17 8.86 4.22 -2.78
CA HIS A 17 8.36 4.72 -4.06
C HIS A 17 7.34 5.85 -3.85
N LEU A 18 6.44 5.73 -2.88
CA LEU A 18 5.47 6.78 -2.56
C LEU A 18 6.15 8.06 -2.05
N LYS A 19 7.21 7.94 -1.23
CA LYS A 19 8.05 9.09 -0.83
C LYS A 19 8.69 9.77 -2.04
N ALA A 20 9.17 9.01 -3.01
CA ALA A 20 9.72 9.57 -4.26
C ALA A 20 8.66 10.36 -5.06
N HIS A 21 7.38 10.01 -4.90
CA HIS A 21 6.24 10.75 -5.44
C HIS A 21 5.74 11.91 -4.55
N ARG A 22 6.51 12.32 -3.53
CA ARG A 22 6.19 13.42 -2.60
C ARG A 22 4.96 13.17 -1.71
N LEU A 23 4.59 11.91 -1.50
CA LEU A 23 3.55 11.53 -0.54
C LEU A 23 4.15 11.32 0.84
N ASP A 24 3.38 11.66 1.88
CA ASP A 24 3.73 11.34 3.26
C ASP A 24 3.34 9.88 3.53
N VAL A 25 4.24 9.13 4.17
CA VAL A 25 4.01 7.71 4.45
C VAL A 25 4.47 7.34 5.85
N GLU A 26 3.63 6.56 6.53
CA GLU A 26 3.89 6.02 7.84
C GLU A 26 3.80 4.49 7.78
N LEU A 27 4.95 3.82 7.89
CA LEU A 27 5.02 2.37 8.03
C LEU A 27 5.03 2.00 9.51
N ASN A 28 4.03 1.24 9.96
CA ASN A 28 3.93 0.76 11.33
C ASN A 28 3.68 -0.76 11.35
N GLY A 29 3.67 -1.37 12.54
CA GLY A 29 3.50 -2.82 12.69
C GLY A 29 2.14 -3.38 12.23
N ARG A 30 1.19 -2.51 11.83
CA ARG A 30 -0.11 -2.88 11.26
C ARG A 30 -0.15 -2.77 9.74
N GLY A 31 0.68 -1.92 9.14
CA GLY A 31 0.69 -1.68 7.70
C GLY A 31 1.31 -0.33 7.33
N LEU A 32 1.01 0.14 6.12
CA LEU A 32 1.49 1.38 5.54
C LEU A 32 0.33 2.37 5.39
N LEU A 33 0.38 3.51 6.07
CA LEU A 33 -0.54 4.61 5.87
C LEU A 33 0.08 5.63 4.92
N VAL A 34 -0.71 6.18 3.99
CA VAL A 34 -0.25 7.15 3.00
C VAL A 34 -1.16 8.37 3.06
N ARG A 35 -0.56 9.56 3.08
CA ARG A 35 -1.26 10.84 3.09
C ARG A 35 -0.74 11.73 1.98
N ASP A 36 -1.64 12.49 1.38
CA ASP A 36 -1.30 13.54 0.43
C ASP A 36 -1.23 14.88 1.18
N PRO A 37 -0.03 15.48 1.34
CA PRO A 37 0.12 16.75 2.06
C PRO A 37 -0.51 17.94 1.31
N GLY A 38 -0.79 17.82 0.01
CA GLY A 38 -1.41 18.86 -0.79
C GLY A 38 -2.94 18.87 -0.70
N THR A 39 -3.57 17.76 -0.32
CA THR A 39 -5.04 17.63 -0.28
C THR A 39 -5.58 17.18 1.09
N SER A 40 -4.72 16.88 2.06
CA SER A 40 -5.07 16.26 3.34
C SER A 40 -5.81 14.92 3.20
N ALA A 41 -5.80 14.29 2.02
CA ALA A 41 -6.42 13.01 1.78
C ALA A 41 -5.55 11.86 2.31
N GLU A 42 -6.19 10.79 2.76
CA GLU A 42 -5.53 9.59 3.27
C GLU A 42 -5.97 8.36 2.47
N SER A 43 -5.04 7.44 2.19
CA SER A 43 -5.34 6.22 1.42
C SER A 43 -6.05 5.14 2.25
N GLY A 44 -6.14 5.32 3.56
CA GLY A 44 -6.37 4.24 4.52
C GLY A 44 -5.13 3.35 4.69
N LEU A 45 -5.20 2.41 5.63
CA LEU A 45 -4.12 1.48 5.96
C LEU A 45 -3.93 0.43 4.85
N ILE A 46 -2.77 0.43 4.20
CA ILE A 46 -2.37 -0.58 3.22
C ILE A 46 -1.64 -1.72 3.93
N THR A 47 -2.05 -2.96 3.65
CA THR A 47 -1.42 -4.16 4.21
C THR A 47 -0.85 -5.03 3.10
N CYS A 48 0.14 -5.86 3.43
CA CYS A 48 0.67 -6.86 2.52
C CYS A 48 0.40 -8.24 3.10
N ARG A 49 -0.31 -9.09 2.35
CA ARG A 49 -0.64 -10.46 2.78
C ARG A 49 -0.76 -11.37 1.56
N ARG A 50 -0.69 -12.68 1.80
CA ARG A 50 -0.92 -13.66 0.73
C ARG A 50 -2.37 -13.63 0.28
N ARG A 51 -2.58 -13.69 -1.03
CA ARG A 51 -3.90 -13.92 -1.62
C ARG A 51 -4.02 -15.40 -1.98
N THR A 52 -4.91 -16.11 -1.30
CA THR A 52 -5.13 -17.55 -1.49
C THR A 52 -5.63 -17.88 -2.90
N ASP A 53 -6.29 -16.92 -3.55
CA ASP A 53 -6.87 -17.02 -4.88
C ASP A 53 -5.81 -17.05 -6.00
N ASP A 54 -4.67 -16.37 -5.80
CA ASP A 54 -3.57 -16.26 -6.78
C ASP A 54 -2.40 -17.21 -6.43
N GLY A 55 -2.69 -18.44 -6.01
CA GLY A 55 -1.65 -19.43 -5.70
C GLY A 55 -0.75 -19.10 -4.49
N GLY A 56 -1.14 -18.12 -3.66
CA GLY A 56 -0.40 -17.72 -2.47
C GLY A 56 0.59 -16.57 -2.68
N ASP A 57 0.51 -15.87 -3.81
CA ASP A 57 1.31 -14.67 -4.05
C ASP A 57 0.97 -13.55 -3.06
N LEU A 58 1.98 -12.75 -2.73
CA LEU A 58 1.80 -11.58 -1.88
C LEU A 58 1.13 -10.45 -2.67
N TRP A 59 0.13 -9.82 -2.06
CA TRP A 59 -0.60 -8.71 -2.63
C TRP A 59 -0.70 -7.57 -1.61
N PHE A 60 -0.78 -6.35 -2.14
CA PHE A 60 -1.18 -5.18 -1.37
C PHE A 60 -2.69 -5.11 -1.29
N PHE A 61 -3.20 -4.81 -0.11
CA PHE A 61 -4.62 -4.67 0.19
C PHE A 61 -4.90 -3.35 0.87
N THR A 62 -6.08 -2.82 0.63
CA THR A 62 -6.56 -1.60 1.28
C THR A 62 -7.15 -1.90 2.65
N ALA A 63 -7.52 -0.84 3.40
CA ALA A 63 -8.16 -0.98 4.69
C ALA A 63 -9.50 -1.75 4.60
N ASP A 64 -10.19 -1.65 3.47
CA ASP A 64 -11.45 -2.34 3.17
C ASP A 64 -11.24 -3.82 2.79
N GLY A 65 -9.98 -4.25 2.68
CA GLY A 65 -9.63 -5.61 2.26
C GLY A 65 -9.68 -5.83 0.74
N GLU A 66 -9.84 -4.78 -0.04
CA GLU A 66 -9.77 -4.83 -1.51
C GLU A 66 -8.33 -5.04 -1.99
N PRO A 67 -8.10 -5.94 -2.96
CA PRO A 67 -6.80 -6.12 -3.57
C PRO A 67 -6.43 -4.90 -4.42
N LEU A 68 -5.22 -4.39 -4.24
CA LEU A 68 -4.73 -3.20 -4.94
C LEU A 68 -3.79 -3.59 -6.09
N ALA A 69 -2.74 -4.37 -5.79
CA ALA A 69 -1.83 -4.92 -6.79
C ALA A 69 -0.97 -6.06 -6.19
N PRO A 70 -0.38 -6.94 -7.02
CA PRO A 70 0.64 -7.88 -6.57
C PRO A 70 1.85 -7.17 -5.93
N ALA A 71 2.44 -7.77 -4.90
CA ALA A 71 3.54 -7.17 -4.13
C ALA A 71 4.86 -7.03 -4.91
N ASP A 72 5.00 -7.77 -6.02
CA ASP A 72 6.10 -7.65 -6.97
C ASP A 72 5.90 -6.51 -7.99
N ARG A 73 4.69 -5.95 -8.08
CA ARG A 73 4.36 -4.83 -8.98
C ARG A 73 4.17 -3.53 -8.22
N VAL A 74 5.27 -3.05 -7.63
CA VAL A 74 5.27 -1.84 -6.78
C VAL A 74 4.77 -0.60 -7.53
N THR A 75 5.10 -0.45 -8.82
CA THR A 75 4.61 0.68 -9.62
C THR A 75 3.08 0.67 -9.80
N ASP A 76 2.49 -0.50 -10.05
CA ASP A 76 1.03 -0.65 -10.14
C ASP A 76 0.38 -0.30 -8.78
N ALA A 77 1.03 -0.72 -7.69
CA ALA A 77 0.57 -0.40 -6.34
C ALA A 77 0.60 1.11 -6.05
N VAL A 78 1.62 1.83 -6.51
CA VAL A 78 1.69 3.29 -6.39
C VAL A 78 0.54 3.96 -7.13
N VAL A 79 0.22 3.51 -8.34
CA VAL A 79 -0.90 4.05 -9.13
C VAL A 79 -2.22 3.83 -8.41
N GLY A 80 -2.47 2.63 -7.88
CA GLY A 80 -3.69 2.34 -7.14
C GLY A 80 -3.83 3.16 -5.85
N VAL A 81 -2.73 3.38 -5.12
CA VAL A 81 -2.73 4.25 -3.92
C VAL A 81 -3.08 5.69 -4.29
N LYS A 82 -2.49 6.23 -5.37
CA LYS A 82 -2.81 7.59 -5.86
C LYS A 82 -4.26 7.72 -6.30
N ALA A 83 -4.80 6.70 -6.96
CA ALA A 83 -6.21 6.69 -7.33
C ALA A 83 -7.13 6.73 -6.10
N ARG A 84 -6.79 6.01 -5.02
CA ARG A 84 -7.55 6.07 -3.76
C ARG A 84 -7.42 7.42 -3.06
N LEU A 85 -6.24 8.04 -3.05
CA LEU A 85 -6.07 9.40 -2.53
C LEU A 85 -6.96 10.40 -3.28
N ALA A 86 -7.04 10.29 -4.61
CA ALA A 86 -7.90 11.14 -5.42
C ALA A 86 -9.40 10.92 -5.12
N GLN A 87 -9.83 9.69 -4.80
CA GLN A 87 -11.20 9.38 -4.40
C GLN A 87 -11.53 9.87 -2.98
N GLY A 88 -10.56 9.80 -2.05
CA GLY A 88 -10.69 10.30 -0.68
C GLY A 88 -10.68 11.82 -0.58
N ALA A 89 -9.98 12.51 -1.48
CA ALA A 89 -9.96 13.97 -1.59
C ALA A 89 -11.27 14.56 -2.14
N ALA A 90 -12.10 13.76 -2.82
CA ALA A 90 -13.32 14.21 -3.48
C ALA A 90 -14.55 14.25 -2.55
N ARG A 91 -14.37 14.11 -1.23
CA ARG A 91 -15.43 13.96 -0.25
C ARG A 91 -15.34 15.02 0.83
#